data_AF-A0A263NVX8-F1
#
_entry.id   AF-A0A263NVX8-F1
#
_cell.length_a   1.000
_cell.length_b   1.000
_cell.length_c   1.000
_cell.angle_alpha   90.00
_cell.angle_beta   90.00
_cell.angle_gamma   90.00
#
_symmetry.space_group_name_H-M   'P 1'
#
loop_
_entity.id
_entity.type
_entity.pdbx_description
1 polymer ?
#
loop_
_entity_poly.entity_id
_entity_poly.type
_entity_poly.pdbx_seq_one_letter_code
_entity_poly.pdbx_strand_id
1 'polypeptide(L)' 'MGINVGCGCGSVVDGLFQRGLSSVGVDLSCAMIETAQSRYPEQSYRMSDALTIDAPDEAYGW' A
#
# COMPACT_ATOMS: atom_id res chain seq x y z
N MET A 1 10.39 5.87 2.51
CA MET A 1 9.12 5.13 2.58
C MET A 1 8.43 5.38 1.25
N GLY A 2 7.99 4.31 0.59
CA GLY A 2 7.35 4.38 -0.72
C GLY A 2 5.83 4.23 -0.68
N ILE A 3 5.21 4.30 -1.85
CA ILE A 3 3.77 4.03 -2.05
C ILE A 3 3.58 3.04 -3.19
N ASN A 4 2.76 2.01 -2.96
CA ASN A 4 2.38 1.04 -3.99
C ASN A 4 0.92 1.27 -4.38
N VAL A 5 0.69 1.88 -5.54
CA VAL A 5 -0.64 2.24 -6.05
C VAL A 5 -1.25 1.09 -6.83
N GLY A 6 -2.49 0.71 -6.50
CA GLY A 6 -3.11 -0.51 -7.01
C GLY A 6 -2.52 -1.76 -6.36
N CYS A 7 -2.35 -1.75 -5.03
CA CYS A 7 -1.63 -2.80 -4.32
C CYS A 7 -2.34 -4.16 -4.31
N GLY A 8 -3.62 -4.22 -4.69
CA GLY A 8 -4.44 -5.42 -4.60
C GLY A 8 -4.38 -6.05 -3.21
N CYS A 9 -4.26 -7.38 -3.15
CA CYS A 9 -4.14 -8.14 -1.90
C CYS A 9 -2.75 -8.03 -1.22
N GLY A 10 -1.89 -7.08 -1.59
CA GLY A 10 -0.67 -6.75 -0.83
C GLY A 10 0.62 -7.51 -1.18
N SER A 11 0.60 -8.44 -2.14
CA SER A 11 1.77 -9.29 -2.45
C SER A 11 3.07 -8.52 -2.78
N VAL A 12 2.97 -7.38 -3.48
CA VAL A 12 4.14 -6.54 -3.80
C VAL A 12 4.62 -5.77 -2.56
N VAL A 13 3.69 -5.30 -1.73
CA VAL A 13 4.01 -4.61 -0.46
C VAL A 13 4.77 -5.57 0.46
N ASP A 14 4.34 -6.83 0.55
CA ASP A 14 5.05 -7.87 1.28
C ASP A 14 6.43 -8.14 0.67
N GLY A 15 6.52 -8.27 -0.65
CA GLY A 15 7.80 -8.43 -1.34
C GLY A 15 8.82 -7.31 -1.01
N LEU A 16 8.36 -6.07 -0.86
CA LEU A 16 9.18 -4.95 -0.41
C LEU A 16 9.54 -5.07 1.08
N PHE A 17 8.56 -5.38 1.94
CA PHE A 17 8.75 -5.57 3.37
C PHE A 17 9.81 -6.63 3.68
N GLN A 18 9.75 -7.80 3.03
CA GLN A 18 10.73 -8.89 3.18
C GLN A 18 12.16 -8.48 2.75
N ARG A 19 12.31 -7.40 1.97
CA ARG A 19 13.60 -6.83 1.56
C ARG A 19 14.06 -5.67 2.45
N GLY A 20 13.38 -5.44 3.58
CA GLY A 20 13.67 -4.34 4.51
C GLY A 20 13.19 -2.98 4.00
N LEU A 21 12.33 -2.95 2.98
CA LEU A 21 11.78 -1.73 2.42
C LEU A 21 10.39 -1.46 2.99
N SER A 22 10.08 -0.20 3.30
CA SER A 22 8.78 0.21 3.83
C SER A 22 7.96 0.94 2.77
N SER A 23 6.74 0.45 2.52
CA SER A 23 5.76 1.10 1.64
C SER A 23 4.36 1.06 2.23
N VAL A 24 3.51 2.01 1.81
CA VAL A 24 2.07 1.97 2.05
C VAL A 24 1.39 1.43 0.78
N GLY A 25 0.61 0.35 0.91
CA GLY A 25 -0.25 -0.12 -0.17
C GLY A 25 -1.53 0.69 -0.26
N VAL A 26 -1.89 1.14 -1.45
CA VAL A 26 -3.19 1.78 -1.70
C VAL A 26 -3.94 1.10 -2.84
N ASP A 27 -5.24 0.94 -2.68
CA ASP A 27 -6.13 0.37 -3.69
C ASP A 27 -7.53 0.97 -3.55
N LEU A 28 -8.27 1.09 -4.65
CA LEU A 28 -9.63 1.62 -4.63
C LEU A 28 -10.63 0.61 -4.04
N SER A 29 -10.30 -0.69 -4.11
CA SER A 29 -11.19 -1.76 -3.67
C SER A 29 -11.07 -2.04 -2.17
N CYS A 30 -12.15 -1.78 -1.43
CA CYS A 30 -12.26 -2.11 0.00
C CYS A 30 -11.93 -3.60 0.26
N ALA A 31 -12.47 -4.51 -0.55
CA ALA A 31 -12.24 -5.95 -0.41
C ALA A 31 -10.77 -6.35 -0.60
N MET A 32 -10.03 -5.65 -1.47
CA MET A 32 -8.59 -5.89 -1.65
C MET A 32 -7.80 -5.45 -0.43
N ILE A 33 -8.12 -4.27 0.12
CA ILE A 33 -7.48 -3.74 1.32
C ILE A 33 -7.75 -4.64 2.54
N GLU A 34 -8.99 -5.06 2.76
CA GLU A 34 -9.34 -5.99 3.84
C GLU A 34 -8.56 -7.31 3.71
N THR A 35 -8.47 -7.84 2.49
CA THR A 35 -7.70 -9.06 2.21
C THR A 35 -6.21 -8.85 2.46
N ALA A 36 -5.64 -7.72 2.04
CA ALA A 36 -4.24 -7.39 2.24
C ALA A 36 -3.89 -7.24 3.73
N GLN A 37 -4.72 -6.54 4.49
CA GLN A 37 -4.58 -6.39 5.95
C GLN A 37 -4.68 -7.73 6.68
N SER A 38 -5.58 -8.61 6.24
CA SER A 38 -5.69 -9.96 6.81
C SER A 38 -4.49 -10.84 6.49
N ARG A 39 -3.93 -10.75 5.28
CA ARG A 39 -2.77 -11.56 4.85
C ARG A 39 -1.45 -11.06 5.45
N TYR A 40 -1.30 -9.75 5.59
CA TYR A 40 -0.06 -9.10 5.95
C TYR A 40 -0.29 -8.03 7.05
N PRO A 41 -0.67 -8.43 8.27
CA PRO A 41 -1.14 -7.51 9.31
C PRO A 41 -0.07 -6.54 9.84
N GLU A 42 1.21 -6.80 9.58
CA GLU A 42 2.33 -5.94 9.98
C GLU A 42 2.59 -4.78 9.00
N GLN A 43 1.91 -4.77 7.85
CA GLN A 43 2.12 -3.81 6.76
C GLN A 43 0.98 -2.78 6.69
N SER A 44 1.26 -1.64 6.05
CA SER A 44 0.31 -0.52 5.98
C SER A 44 -0.50 -0.53 4.69
N TYR A 45 -1.82 -0.48 4.82
CA TYR A 45 -2.76 -0.47 3.69
C TYR A 45 -3.84 0.59 3.88
N ARG A 46 -4.21 1.31 2.82
CA ARG A 46 -5.28 2.32 2.83
C ARG A 46 -6.14 2.21 1.58
N MET A 47 -7.45 2.32 1.74
CA MET A 47 -8.33 2.51 0.58
C MET A 47 -8.15 3.93 0.04
N SER A 48 -7.84 4.06 -1.25
CA SER A 48 -7.64 5.37 -1.89
C SER A 48 -7.80 5.27 -3.40
N ASP A 49 -8.30 6.34 -4.02
CA ASP A 49 -8.26 6.50 -5.47
C ASP A 49 -6.89 7.05 -5.89
N ALA A 50 -6.27 6.40 -6.87
CA ALA A 50 -4.98 6.82 -7.43
C ALA A 50 -4.99 8.25 -7.98
N LEU A 51 -6.16 8.75 -8.42
CA LEU A 51 -6.31 10.09 -8.99
C LEU A 51 -6.44 11.18 -7.92
N THR A 52 -6.76 10.82 -6.68
CA THR A 52 -7.03 11.77 -5.59
C THR A 52 -6.35 11.34 -4.30
N ILE A 53 -5.12 10.81 -4.39
CA ILE A 53 -4.35 10.43 -3.21
C ILE A 53 -4.12 11.68 -2.35
N ASP A 54 -4.62 11.64 -1.11
CA ASP A 54 -4.43 12.71 -0.13
C ASP A 54 -3.03 12.60 0.50
N ALA A 55 -2.04 13.11 -0.22
CA ALA A 55 -0.67 13.24 0.23
C ALA A 55 -0.04 14.51 -0.37
N PRO A 56 0.79 15.25 0.38
CA PRO A 56 1.55 16.35 -0.19
C PRO A 56 2.59 15.84 -1.19
N ASP A 57 3.04 16.73 -2.08
CA ASP A 57 4.19 16.45 -2.93
C ASP A 57 5.40 16.03 -2.06
N GLU A 58 6.21 15.10 -2.59
CA GLU A 58 7.38 14.54 -1.92
C GLU A 58 7.09 13.77 -0.61
N ALA A 59 5.82 13.47 -0.28
CA ALA A 59 5.46 12.65 0.87
C ALA A 59 6.06 11.24 0.85
N TYR A 60 6.33 10.71 -0.35
CA TYR A 60 6.92 9.40 -0.59
C TYR A 60 8.19 9.58 -1.43
N GLY A 61 9.21 8.77 -1.14
CA GLY A 61 10.57 8.98 -1.65
C GLY A 61 11.05 7.99 -2.71
N TRP A 62 10.28 6.94 -3.01
CA TRP A 62 10.58 5.91 -4.01
C TRP A 62 9.39 4.96 -4.21
#